data_AF-A0A921B880-F1
#
_entry.id   AF-A0A921B880-F1
#
_cell.length_a   1.000
_cell.length_b   1.000
_cell.length_c   1.000
_cell.angle_alpha   90.00
_cell.angle_beta   90.00
_cell.angle_gamma   90.00
#
_symmetry.space_group_name_H-M   'P 1'
#
loop_
_entity.id
_entity.type
_entity.pdbx_description
1 polymer ?
#
loop_
_entity_poly.entity_id
_entity_poly.type
_entity_poly.pdbx_seq_one_letter_code
_entity_poly.pdbx_strand_id
1 'polypeptide(L)' 'MTNFSFAVLISGNGSNLQAMIDAIKGNQIYGKICCVLSNKEDANGLKELKR' A
#
# COMPACT_ATOMS: atom_id res chain seq x y z
N MET A 1 -22.38 0.60 -2.76
CA MET A 1 -21.08 -0.03 -3.02
C MET A 1 -20.34 -0.12 -1.69
N THR A 2 -19.93 -1.32 -1.28
CA THR A 2 -19.18 -1.52 -0.03
C THR A 2 -17.79 -0.91 -0.19
N ASN A 3 -17.39 -0.07 0.76
CA ASN A 3 -16.11 0.62 0.73
C ASN A 3 -15.01 -0.35 1.20
N PHE A 4 -14.54 -1.23 0.31
CA PHE A 4 -13.57 -2.28 0.65
C PHE A 4 -12.25 -1.64 1.10
N SER A 5 -11.90 -1.88 2.36
CA SER A 5 -10.74 -1.28 3.02
C SER A 5 -9.83 -2.41 3.51
N PHE A 6 -8.54 -2.31 3.21
CA PHE A 6 -7.58 -3.34 3.59
C PHE A 6 -6.26 -2.74 4.07
N ALA A 7 -5.54 -3.51 4.89
CA ALA A 7 -4.20 -3.17 5.35
C ALA A 7 -3.16 -3.99 4.58
N VAL A 8 -1.96 -3.43 4.40
CA VAL A 8 -0.84 -4.10 3.73
C VAL A 8 0.32 -4.24 4.70
N LEU A 9 0.83 -5.46 4.87
CA LEU A 9 2.00 -5.73 5.71
C LEU A 9 3.24 -5.89 4.81
N ILE A 10 4.30 -5.14 5.07
CA ILE A 10 5.54 -5.16 4.27
C ILE A 10 6.78 -5.39 5.15
N SER A 11 7.83 -5.99 4.57
CA SER A 11 9.11 -6.25 5.25
C SER A 11 10.34 -5.86 4.41
N GLY A 12 10.15 -5.07 3.35
CA GLY A 12 11.18 -4.73 2.37
C GLY A 12 10.87 -3.45 1.58
N ASN A 13 11.40 -3.35 0.35
CA ASN A 13 11.38 -2.13 -0.46
C ASN A 13 9.99 -1.60 -0.85
N GLY A 14 8.94 -2.43 -0.76
CA GLY A 14 7.57 -1.99 -1.02
C GLY A 14 7.19 -1.86 -2.51
N SER A 15 7.92 -2.49 -3.44
CA SER A 15 7.55 -2.49 -4.87
C SER A 15 6.14 -3.04 -5.14
N ASN A 16 5.73 -4.10 -4.42
CA ASN A 16 4.36 -4.62 -4.52
C ASN A 16 3.32 -3.65 -3.95
N LEU A 17 3.67 -2.92 -2.89
CA LEU A 17 2.80 -1.88 -2.34
C LEU A 17 2.59 -0.76 -3.37
N GLN A 18 3.65 -0.33 -4.05
CA GLN A 18 3.55 0.65 -5.13
C GLN A 18 2.66 0.14 -6.27
N ALA A 19 2.84 -1.12 -6.70
CA ALA A 19 2.00 -1.73 -7.73
C ALA A 19 0.51 -1.79 -7.31
N MET A 20 0.22 -2.06 -6.04
CA MET A 20 -1.15 -2.02 -5.51
C MET A 20 -1.72 -0.59 -5.51
N ILE A 21 -0.93 0.42 -5.13
CA ILE A 21 -1.33 1.83 -5.18
C ILE A 21 -1.65 2.23 -6.62
N ASP A 22 -0.80 1.85 -7.58
CA ASP A 22 -0.98 2.16 -8.99
C ASP A 22 -2.22 1.44 -9.56
N ALA A 23 -2.48 0.20 -9.14
CA ALA A 23 -3.68 -0.54 -9.50
C ALA A 23 -4.98 0.07 -8.92
N ILE A 24 -4.94 0.62 -7.71
CA ILE A 24 -6.07 1.38 -7.13
C ILE A 24 -6.30 2.66 -7.93
N LYS A 25 -5.25 3.45 -8.21
CA LYS A 25 -5.32 4.67 -9.02
C LYS A 25 -5.83 4.39 -10.43
N GLY A 26 -5.43 3.25 -11.00
CA GLY A 26 -5.85 2.76 -12.32
C GLY A 26 -7.22 2.10 -12.35
N ASN A 27 -7.99 2.14 -11.26
CA ASN A 27 -9.30 1.48 -11.12
C ASN A 27 -9.30 -0.03 -11.41
N GLN A 28 -8.15 -0.70 -11.27
CA GLN A 28 -8.02 -2.15 -11.38
C GLN A 28 -8.37 -2.84 -10.07
N ILE A 29 -8.15 -2.16 -8.95
CA ILE A 29 -8.54 -2.60 -7.61
C ILE A 29 -9.57 -1.62 -7.06
N TYR A 30 -10.80 -2.10 -6.86
CA TYR A 30 -11.87 -1.33 -6.24
C TYR A 30 -11.78 -1.43 -4.71
N GLY A 31 -10.88 -0.68 -4.12
CA GLY A 31 -10.71 -0.62 -2.67
C GLY A 31 -9.68 0.43 -2.24
N LYS A 32 -9.54 0.63 -0.93
CA LYS A 32 -8.57 1.55 -0.36
C LYS A 32 -7.61 0.84 0.61
N ILE A 33 -6.34 1.20 0.52
CA ILE A 33 -5.35 0.84 1.55
C ILE A 33 -5.56 1.81 2.72
N CYS A 34 -6.00 1.29 3.86
CA CYS A 34 -6.24 2.11 5.06
C CYS A 34 -5.02 2.20 5.98
N CYS A 35 -4.12 1.22 5.91
CA CYS A 35 -2.93 1.15 6.75
C CYS A 35 -1.84 0.33 6.05
N VAL A 36 -0.59 0.73 6.25
CA VAL A 36 0.57 -0.07 5.89
C VAL A 36 1.40 -0.29 7.14
N LEU A 37 1.64 -1.56 7.48
CA LEU A 37 2.42 -1.95 8.65
C LEU A 37 3.75 -2.56 8.17
N SER A 38 4.87 -2.12 8.76
CA SER A 38 6.15 -2.77 8.50
C SER A 38 6.81 -3.25 9.78
N ASN A 39 7.46 -4.40 9.69
CA ASN A 39 8.35 -4.89 10.73
C ASN A 39 9.78 -4.33 10.62
N LYS A 40 10.07 -3.50 9.61
CA LYS A 40 11.35 -2.79 9.46
C LYS A 40 11.11 -1.29 9.45
N GLU A 41 11.80 -0.59 10.33
CA GLU A 41 11.70 0.88 10.46
C GLU A 41 12.13 1.60 9.17
N ASP A 42 13.14 1.06 8.48
CA ASP A 42 13.69 1.64 7.24
C ASP A 42 13.13 1.02 5.95
N ALA A 43 11.90 0.52 5.98
CA ALA A 43 11.24 0.05 4.76
C ALA A 43 11.03 1.24 3.81
N ASN A 44 11.77 1.27 2.69
CA ASN A 44 11.66 2.33 1.67
C ASN A 44 10.21 2.54 1.19
N GLY A 45 9.38 1.49 1.20
CA GLY A 45 7.95 1.59 0.89
C GLY A 45 7.14 2.51 1.81
N LEU A 46 7.62 2.78 3.04
CA LEU A 46 7.01 3.76 3.95
C LEU A 46 7.40 5.21 3.62
N LYS A 47 8.57 5.42 3.01
CA LYS A 47 9.05 6.77 2.64
C LYS A 47 8.27 7.32 1.45
N GLU A 48 7.95 6.48 0.48
CA GLU A 48 7.15 6.85 -0.70
C GLU A 48 5.69 7.17 -0.34
N LEU A 49 5.14 6.57 0.72
CA LEU A 49 3.80 6.88 1.23
C LEU A 49 3.67 8.26 1.89
N LYS A 50 4.79 8.83 2.37
CA LYS A 50 4.81 10.14 3.04
C LYS A 50 4.99 11.32 2.08
N ARG A 51 5.20 11.06 0.79
CA ARG A 51 5.25 12.07 -0.27
C ARG A 51 3.86 12.33 -0.85
#